data_AF-A0A2N9EH07-F1
#
_entry.id   AF-A0A2N9EH07-F1
#
_cell.length_a   1.000
_cell.length_b   1.000
_cell.length_c   1.000
_cell.angle_alpha   90.00
_cell.angle_beta   90.00
_cell.angle_gamma   90.00
#
_symmetry.space_group_name_H-M   'P 1'
#
loop_
_entity.id
_entity.type
_entity.pdbx_description
1 polymer ?
#
loop_
_entity_poly.entity_id
_entity_poly.type
_entity_poly.pdbx_seq_one_letter_code
_entity_poly.pdbx_strand_id
1 'polypeptide(L)' 'MASAVDAGGEPIPTSAVLTASSKHIGLRCQAENVAFLKCKKKDANPEKCLDKGQQVTRCVLGL' A
#
# COMPACT_ATOMS: atom_id res chain seq x y z
N MET A 1 11.82 -10.91 18.90
CA MET A 1 11.64 -10.62 17.46
C MET A 1 10.24 -10.04 17.30
N ALA A 2 10.07 -8.94 16.56
CA ALA A 2 8.74 -8.41 16.27
C ALA A 2 8.04 -9.34 15.26
N SER A 3 6.78 -9.69 15.52
CA SER A 3 6.00 -10.56 14.63
C SER A 3 5.62 -9.82 13.35
N ALA A 4 5.62 -10.50 12.20
CA ALA A 4 5.20 -9.92 10.91
C ALA A 4 3.67 -10.00 10.69
N VAL A 5 2.97 -10.76 11.53
CA VAL A 5 1.52 -10.98 11.48
C VAL A 5 0.89 -10.70 12.83
N ASP A 6 -0.36 -10.25 12.82
CA ASP A 6 -1.18 -10.06 14.02
C ASP A 6 -1.72 -11.41 14.55
N ALA A 7 -2.37 -11.40 15.72
CA ALA A 7 -3.07 -12.55 16.28
C ALA A 7 -4.11 -13.18 15.33
N GLY A 8 -4.70 -12.39 14.42
CA GLY A 8 -5.58 -12.87 13.35
C GLY A 8 -4.88 -13.51 12.14
N GLY A 9 -3.54 -13.49 12.08
CA GLY A 9 -2.76 -13.96 10.93
C GLY A 9 -2.65 -12.97 9.77
N GLU A 10 -3.21 -11.77 9.93
CA GLU A 10 -3.10 -10.68 8.94
C GLU A 10 -1.72 -10.00 8.99
N PRO A 11 -1.16 -9.60 7.84
CA PRO A 11 0.14 -8.95 7.79
C PRO A 11 0.10 -7.59 8.49
N ILE A 12 1.03 -7.35 9.43
CA ILE A 12 1.16 -6.05 10.08
C ILE A 12 2.02 -5.16 9.16
N PRO A 13 1.49 -4.05 8.62
CA PRO A 13 2.20 -3.18 7.68
C PRO A 13 3.21 -2.28 8.41
N THR A 14 4.11 -2.88 9.19
CA THR A 14 5.26 -2.18 9.78
C THR A 14 6.21 -1.69 8.68
N SER A 15 7.00 -0.66 8.98
CA SER A 15 8.00 -0.12 8.03
C SER A 15 8.98 -1.20 7.56
N ALA A 16 9.38 -2.12 8.44
CA ALA A 16 10.26 -3.24 8.11
C ALA A 16 9.62 -4.20 7.07
N VAL A 17 8.38 -4.62 7.31
CA VAL A 17 7.64 -5.52 6.40
C VAL A 17 7.41 -4.88 5.03
N LEU A 18 6.99 -3.60 5.02
CA LEU A 18 6.77 -2.85 3.77
C LEU A 18 8.06 -2.66 2.98
N THR A 19 9.17 -2.35 3.65
CA THR A 19 10.47 -2.16 2.99
C THR A 19 10.99 -3.48 2.42
N ALA A 20 10.89 -4.57 3.17
CA ALA A 20 11.28 -5.91 2.71
C ALA A 20 10.43 -6.36 1.50
N SER A 21 9.13 -6.05 1.51
CA SER A 21 8.18 -6.46 0.45
C SER A 21 8.12 -5.49 -0.73
N SER A 22 8.85 -4.36 -0.66
CA SER A 22 8.73 -3.24 -1.61
C SER A 22 8.92 -3.63 -3.08
N LYS A 23 9.83 -4.58 -3.36
CA LYS A 23 10.06 -5.08 -4.72
C LYS A 23 8.86 -5.86 -5.26
N HIS A 24 8.23 -6.68 -4.43
CA HIS A 24 7.04 -7.44 -4.80
C HIS A 24 5.83 -6.51 -4.97
N ILE A 25 5.64 -5.59 -4.02
CA ILE A 25 4.60 -4.56 -4.08
C ILE A 25 4.73 -3.72 -5.35
N GLY A 26 5.95 -3.30 -5.69
CA GLY A 26 6.22 -2.47 -6.87
C GLY A 26 5.89 -3.15 -8.20
N LEU A 27 5.98 -4.48 -8.27
CA LEU A 27 5.62 -5.26 -9.47
C LEU A 27 4.13 -5.59 -9.52
N ARG A 28 3.53 -5.99 -8.39
CA ARG A 28 2.15 -6.49 -8.34
C ARG A 28 1.11 -5.38 -8.25
N CYS A 29 1.40 -4.31 -7.52
CA CYS A 29 0.48 -3.18 -7.28
C CYS A 29 0.90 -1.91 -8.01
N GLN A 30 1.63 -2.05 -9.13
CA GLN A 30 2.20 -0.91 -9.86
C GLN A 30 1.11 0.05 -10.37
N ALA A 31 0.02 -0.51 -10.90
CA ALA A 31 -1.04 0.27 -11.54
C ALA A 31 -1.77 1.17 -10.52
N GLU A 32 -2.12 0.61 -9.36
CA GLU A 32 -2.77 1.29 -8.25
C GLU A 32 -1.85 2.38 -7.69
N ASN A 33 -0.58 2.05 -7.47
CA ASN A 33 0.43 2.99 -6.96
C ASN A 33 0.61 4.19 -7.90
N VAL A 34 0.74 3.94 -9.20
CA VAL A 34 0.88 5.00 -10.21
C VAL A 34 -0.38 5.84 -10.31
N ALA A 35 -1.57 5.23 -10.23
CA ALA A 35 -2.83 5.95 -10.23
C ALA A 35 -2.96 6.90 -9.03
N PHE A 36 -2.60 6.43 -7.83
CA PHE A 36 -2.58 7.25 -6.61
C PHE A 36 -1.59 8.41 -6.71
N LEU A 37 -0.37 8.16 -7.20
CA LEU A 37 0.64 9.22 -7.40
C LEU A 37 0.20 10.26 -8.44
N LYS A 38 -0.41 9.82 -9.55
CA LYS A 38 -0.98 10.74 -10.55
C LYS A 38 -2.11 11.58 -9.96
N CYS A 39 -2.96 11.01 -9.11
CA CYS A 39 -4.01 11.75 -8.42
C CYS A 39 -3.41 12.85 -7.52
N LYS A 40 -2.46 12.49 -6.64
CA LYS A 40 -1.78 13.45 -5.74
C LYS A 40 -1.02 14.55 -6.50
N LYS A 41 -0.49 14.24 -7.70
CA LYS A 41 0.19 15.22 -8.54
C LYS A 41 -0.78 16.24 -9.16
N LYS A 42 -2.03 15.84 -9.41
CA LYS A 42 -3.06 16.73 -9.98
C LYS A 42 -3.69 17.63 -8.93
N ASP A 43 -3.97 17.08 -7.76
CA ASP A 43 -4.63 17.78 -6.66
C ASP A 43 -3.98 17.36 -5.33
N ALA A 44 -3.55 18.34 -4.54
CA ALA A 44 -2.92 18.11 -3.25
C ALA A 44 -3.95 17.80 -2.15
N ASN A 45 -5.26 17.95 -2.41
CA ASN A 45 -6.30 17.62 -1.46
C ASN A 45 -6.33 16.10 -1.19
N PRO A 46 -6.08 15.65 0.05
CA PRO A 46 -6.02 14.24 0.38
C PRO A 46 -7.34 13.50 0.15
N GLU A 47 -8.49 14.16 0.29
CA GLU A 47 -9.81 13.53 0.17
C GLU A 47 -10.12 13.09 -1.26
N LYS A 48 -9.62 13.85 -2.24
CA LYS A 48 -9.86 13.58 -3.68
C LYS A 48 -9.22 12.28 -4.16
N CYS A 49 -8.21 11.79 -3.44
CA CYS A 49 -7.46 10.58 -3.81
C CYS A 49 -7.73 9.39 -2.86
N LEU A 50 -8.68 9.50 -1.93
CA LEU A 50 -8.96 8.45 -0.94
C LEU A 50 -9.33 7.10 -1.58
N ASP A 51 -10.18 7.10 -2.61
CA ASP A 51 -10.55 5.87 -3.34
C ASP A 51 -9.30 5.17 -3.92
N LYS A 52 -8.38 5.93 -4.52
CA LYS A 52 -7.12 5.38 -5.06
C LYS A 52 -6.18 4.90 -3.95
N GLY A 53 -6.16 5.59 -2.81
CA GLY A 53 -5.43 5.15 -1.63
C GLY A 53 -5.94 3.81 -1.08
N GLN A 54 -7.27 3.66 -0.98
CA GLN A 54 -7.90 2.40 -0.55
C GLN A 54 -7.59 1.25 -1.52
N GLN A 55 -7.56 1.52 -2.82
CA GLN A 55 -7.18 0.52 -3.84
C GLN A 55 -5.72 0.07 -3.68
N VAL A 56 -4.80 1.00 -3.44
CA VAL A 56 -3.39 0.67 -3.14
C VAL A 56 -3.30 -0.19 -1.88
N THR A 57 -3.92 0.22 -0.77
CA THR A 57 -3.85 -0.52 0.48
C THR A 57 -4.47 -1.91 0.36
N ARG A 58 -5.60 -2.03 -0.35
CA ARG A 58 -6.23 -3.33 -0.62
C ARG A 58 -5.31 -4.25 -1.43
N CYS A 59 -4.64 -3.72 -2.46
CA CYS A 59 -3.70 -4.52 -3.23
C CYS A 59 -2.52 -4.99 -2.36
N VAL A 60 -1.91 -4.09 -1.58
CA VAL A 60 -0.73 -4.39 -0.76
C VAL A 60 -1.03 -5.41 0.34
N LEU A 61 -2.16 -5.29 1.03
CA LEU A 61 -2.55 -6.22 2.10
C LEU A 61 -3.12 -7.55 1.57
N GLY A 62 -3.45 -7.62 0.29
CA GLY A 62 -3.93 -8.85 -0.37
C GLY A 62 -2.84 -9.69 -1.05
N LEU A 63 -1.57 -9.28 -0.95
CA LEU A 63 -0.41 -10.06 -1.43
C LEU A 63 -0.06 -11.18 -0.45
#